data_AF-A0A7W0FEI6-F1
#
_entry.id   AF-A0A7W0FEI6-F1
#
_cell.length_a   1.000
_cell.length_b   1.000
_cell.length_c   1.000
_cell.angle_alpha   90.00
_cell.angle_beta   90.00
_cell.angle_gamma   90.00
#
_symmetry.space_group_name_H-M   'P 1'
#
loop_
_entity.id
_entity.type
_entity.pdbx_description
1 polymer ?
#
loop_
_entity_poly.entity_id
_entity_poly.type
_entity_poly.pdbx_seq_one_letter_code
_entity_poly.pdbx_strand_id
1 'polypeptide(L)'
;FAKVSNIDEFISQTYGGTINAIGIVSYASFGISLILTVLITLLFMRMLIAKDRYAIAVMKAFGFTNSDIKKQYIARSVFVLTVGILLGTLLANTIGEVLTGAVIASFGAASFKFIVNPIYAYVFSPLLMTAMVLIATFFGTMDAGQIKISENINE
;
A
#
# COMPACT_ATOMS: atom_id res chain seq x y z
N PHE A 1 -11.97 -40.40 8.30
CA PHE A 1 -11.85 -39.34 9.32
C PHE A 1 -10.63 -39.50 10.24
N ALA A 2 -10.28 -40.70 10.75
CA ALA A 2 -9.07 -40.89 11.57
C ALA A 2 -7.72 -40.67 10.86
N LYS A 3 -7.63 -40.91 9.54
CA LYS A 3 -6.35 -40.80 8.80
C LYS A 3 -5.94 -39.35 8.45
N VAL A 4 -6.91 -38.44 8.31
CA VAL A 4 -6.66 -37.01 8.00
C VAL A 4 -6.24 -36.27 9.28
N SER A 5 -6.90 -36.57 10.41
CA SER A 5 -6.55 -35.99 11.73
C SER A 5 -5.09 -36.24 12.14
N ASN A 6 -4.54 -37.44 11.87
CA ASN A 6 -3.14 -37.75 12.19
C ASN A 6 -2.13 -36.91 11.38
N ILE A 7 -2.48 -36.51 10.15
CA ILE A 7 -1.60 -35.70 9.29
C ILE A 7 -1.61 -34.24 9.72
N ASP A 8 -2.79 -33.68 10.02
CA ASP A 8 -2.91 -32.31 10.51
C ASP A 8 -2.21 -32.16 11.88
N GLU A 9 -2.35 -33.18 12.74
CA GLU A 9 -1.69 -33.23 14.05
C GLU A 9 -0.16 -33.32 13.91
N PHE A 10 0.35 -34.17 12.99
CA PHE A 10 1.79 -34.26 12.70
C PHE A 10 2.37 -32.96 12.12
N ILE A 11 1.65 -32.30 11.20
CA ILE A 11 2.06 -31.00 10.64
C ILE A 11 2.07 -29.93 11.73
N SER A 12 1.07 -29.89 12.61
CA SER A 12 1.03 -28.93 13.71
C SER A 12 2.12 -29.18 14.75
N GLN A 13 2.45 -30.43 15.08
CA GLN A 13 3.53 -30.76 16.01
C GLN A 13 4.92 -30.46 15.43
N THR A 14 5.12 -30.72 14.14
CA THR A 14 6.44 -30.57 13.49
C THR A 14 6.68 -29.13 13.02
N TYR A 15 5.66 -28.47 12.46
CA TYR A 15 5.78 -27.16 11.81
C TYR A 15 4.87 -26.07 12.41
N GLY A 16 4.06 -26.37 13.42
CA GLY A 16 3.13 -25.39 14.00
C GLY A 16 3.82 -24.13 14.53
N GLY A 17 5.00 -24.28 15.13
CA GLY A 17 5.82 -23.14 15.56
C GLY A 17 6.25 -22.23 14.40
N THR A 18 6.70 -22.83 13.29
CA THR A 18 7.10 -22.10 12.08
C THR A 18 5.91 -21.42 11.40
N ILE A 19 4.77 -22.12 11.28
CA ILE A 19 3.54 -21.58 10.69
C ILE A 19 3.05 -20.36 11.49
N ASN A 20 3.03 -20.46 12.82
CA ASN A 20 2.62 -19.35 13.68
C ASN A 20 3.58 -18.15 13.57
N ALA A 21 4.90 -18.40 13.57
CA ALA A 21 5.89 -17.33 13.40
C ALA A 21 5.73 -16.61 12.06
N ILE A 22 5.56 -17.34 10.96
CA ILE A 22 5.32 -16.76 9.62
C ILE A 22 4.01 -15.96 9.61
N GLY A 23 2.96 -16.45 10.28
CA GLY A 23 1.70 -15.73 10.43
C GLY A 23 1.88 -14.38 11.12
N ILE A 24 2.56 -14.35 12.27
CA ILE A 24 2.84 -13.11 13.01
C ILE A 24 3.65 -12.13 12.15
N VAL A 25 4.71 -12.61 11.49
CA VAL A 25 5.55 -11.77 10.61
C VAL A 25 4.75 -11.23 9.43
N SER A 26 3.85 -12.03 8.85
CA SER A 26 3.00 -11.60 7.74
C SER A 26 2.06 -10.47 8.16
N TYR A 27 1.37 -10.61 9.30
CA TYR A 27 0.49 -9.56 9.82
C TYR A 27 1.25 -8.30 10.22
N ALA A 28 2.42 -8.44 10.86
CA ALA A 28 3.27 -7.31 11.22
C ALA A 28 3.77 -6.57 9.98
N SER A 29 4.26 -7.29 8.97
CA SER A 29 4.74 -6.70 7.71
C SER A 29 3.61 -5.99 6.97
N PHE A 30 2.42 -6.58 6.95
CA PHE A 30 1.23 -5.95 6.38
C PHE A 30 0.90 -4.63 7.10
N GLY A 31 0.87 -4.63 8.44
CA GLY A 31 0.65 -3.41 9.22
C GLY A 31 1.69 -2.32 8.95
N ILE A 32 2.97 -2.67 8.91
CA ILE A 32 4.07 -1.73 8.61
C ILE A 32 3.92 -1.17 7.19
N SER A 33 3.57 -2.01 6.21
CA SER A 33 3.36 -1.57 4.83
C SER A 33 2.23 -0.56 4.70
N LEU A 34 1.15 -0.70 5.47
CA LEU A 34 0.05 0.27 5.49
C LEU A 34 0.51 1.61 6.04
N ILE A 35 1.25 1.60 7.16
CA ILE A 35 1.79 2.82 7.77
C ILE A 35 2.72 3.55 6.79
N LEU A 36 3.65 2.82 6.16
CA LEU A 36 4.55 3.38 5.15
C LEU A 36 3.78 3.96 3.97
N THR A 37 2.77 3.26 3.48
CA THR A 37 1.93 3.73 2.37
C THR A 37 1.25 5.05 2.72
N VAL A 38 0.65 5.15 3.91
CA VAL A 38 0.00 6.38 4.40
C VAL A 38 1.02 7.51 4.50
N LEU A 39 2.17 7.26 5.14
CA LEU A 39 3.22 8.26 5.34
C LEU A 39 3.77 8.80 4.02
N ILE A 40 4.14 7.91 3.10
CA ILE A 40 4.68 8.27 1.79
C ILE A 40 3.64 9.05 0.98
N THR A 41 2.39 8.60 0.96
CA THR A 41 1.30 9.30 0.25
C THR A 41 1.11 10.71 0.81
N LEU A 42 1.12 10.87 2.13
CA LEU A 42 0.94 12.16 2.79
C LEU A 42 2.09 13.11 2.49
N LEU A 43 3.33 12.64 2.57
CA LEU A 43 4.52 13.43 2.22
C LEU A 43 4.52 13.82 0.74
N PHE A 44 4.16 12.89 -0.15
CA PHE A 44 4.08 13.15 -1.58
C PHE A 44 3.01 14.19 -1.90
N MET A 45 1.83 14.11 -1.27
CA MET A 45 0.79 15.11 -1.42
C MET A 45 1.26 16.49 -0.94
N ARG A 46 1.87 16.57 0.25
CA ARG A 46 2.42 17.84 0.77
C ARG A 46 3.48 18.42 -0.14
N MET A 47 4.37 17.59 -0.67
CA MET A 47 5.39 17.99 -1.62
C MET A 47 4.77 18.55 -2.91
N LEU A 48 3.76 17.87 -3.48
CA LEU A 48 3.08 18.35 -4.67
C LEU A 48 2.36 19.68 -4.44
N ILE A 49 1.69 19.85 -3.29
CA ILE A 49 0.99 21.10 -2.97
C ILE A 49 1.99 22.26 -2.80
N ALA A 50 3.11 22.03 -2.12
CA ALA A 50 4.15 23.03 -1.95
C ALA A 50 4.78 23.43 -3.30
N LYS A 51 5.03 22.44 -4.17
CA LYS A 51 5.60 22.66 -5.50
C LYS A 51 4.63 23.37 -6.46
N ASP A 52 3.35 23.00 -6.42
CA ASP A 52 2.33 23.50 -7.35
C ASP A 52 1.63 24.77 -6.83
N ARG A 53 2.17 25.44 -5.79
CA ARG A 53 1.52 26.59 -5.14
C ARG A 53 1.18 27.74 -6.10
N TYR A 54 2.09 28.07 -7.00
CA TYR A 54 1.86 29.10 -8.04
C TYR A 54 0.75 28.68 -9.01
N ALA A 55 0.78 27.43 -9.49
CA ALA A 55 -0.26 26.89 -10.37
C ALA A 55 -1.64 26.88 -9.68
N ILE A 56 -1.69 26.57 -8.39
CA ILE A 56 -2.90 26.65 -7.56
C ILE A 56 -3.43 28.09 -7.49
N ALA A 57 -2.56 29.08 -7.30
CA ALA A 57 -2.96 30.49 -7.27
C ALA A 57 -3.55 30.95 -8.63
N VAL A 58 -2.91 30.54 -9.74
CA VAL A 58 -3.41 30.81 -11.09
C VAL A 58 -4.77 30.16 -11.33
N MET A 59 -4.95 28.89 -10.96
CA MET A 59 -6.24 28.20 -11.08
C MET A 59 -7.35 28.91 -10.27
N LYS A 60 -7.04 29.36 -9.04
CA LYS A 60 -7.99 30.14 -8.24
C LYS A 60 -8.34 31.48 -8.90
N ALA A 61 -7.37 32.16 -9.52
CA ALA A 61 -7.62 33.41 -10.24
C ALA A 61 -8.54 33.22 -11.47
N PHE A 62 -8.49 32.04 -12.11
CA PHE A 62 -9.42 31.65 -13.17
C PHE A 62 -10.79 31.14 -12.67
N GLY A 63 -11.04 31.16 -11.35
CA GLY A 63 -12.34 30.80 -10.77
C GLY A 63 -12.50 29.34 -10.35
N PHE A 64 -11.43 28.54 -10.35
CA PHE A 64 -11.51 27.15 -9.84
C PHE A 64 -11.74 27.13 -8.34
N THR A 65 -12.63 26.24 -7.89
CA THR A 65 -12.92 26.07 -6.47
C THR A 65 -11.88 25.19 -5.79
N ASN A 66 -11.75 25.30 -4.47
CA ASN A 66 -10.90 24.38 -3.69
C ASN A 66 -11.32 22.90 -3.85
N SER A 67 -12.59 22.64 -4.18
CA SER A 67 -13.10 21.28 -4.44
C SER A 67 -12.55 20.69 -5.73
N ASP A 68 -12.42 21.50 -6.78
CA ASP A 68 -11.90 21.06 -8.09
C ASP A 68 -10.42 20.70 -7.98
N ILE A 69 -9.66 21.52 -7.25
CA ILE A 69 -8.25 21.25 -6.94
C ILE A 69 -8.12 19.94 -6.15
N LYS A 70 -8.95 19.73 -5.11
CA LYS A 70 -8.93 18.49 -4.33
C LYS A 70 -9.25 17.26 -5.18
N LYS A 71 -10.24 17.33 -6.08
CA LYS A 71 -10.58 16.24 -7.00
C LYS A 71 -9.42 15.90 -7.92
N GLN A 72 -8.69 16.90 -8.43
CA GLN A 72 -7.52 16.66 -9.28
C GLN A 72 -6.41 15.90 -8.54
N TYR A 73 -6.12 16.25 -7.28
CA TYR A 73 -5.14 15.53 -6.47
C TYR A 73 -5.60 14.10 -6.12
N ILE A 74 -6.89 13.91 -5.81
CA ILE A 74 -7.46 12.57 -5.59
C ILE A 74 -7.33 11.73 -6.86
N ALA A 75 -7.67 12.27 -8.04
CA ALA A 75 -7.58 11.55 -9.31
C ALA A 75 -6.14 11.12 -9.62
N ARG A 76 -5.16 12.02 -9.40
CA ARG A 76 -3.73 11.69 -9.54
C ARG A 76 -3.32 10.57 -8.58
N SER A 77 -3.78 10.61 -7.32
CA SER A 77 -3.51 9.58 -6.31
C SER A 77 -4.05 8.22 -6.74
N VAL A 78 -5.32 8.17 -7.19
CA VAL A 78 -5.97 6.94 -7.65
C VAL A 78 -5.29 6.36 -8.88
N PHE A 79 -4.84 7.20 -9.82
CA PHE A 79 -4.09 6.75 -10.98
C PHE A 79 -2.77 6.07 -10.59
N VAL A 80 -1.97 6.73 -9.74
CA VAL A 80 -0.70 6.17 -9.22
C VAL A 80 -0.94 4.89 -8.43
N LEU A 81 -1.98 4.87 -7.59
CA LEU A 81 -2.37 3.69 -6.82
C LEU A 81 -2.71 2.50 -7.74
N THR A 82 -3.49 2.72 -8.79
CA THR A 82 -3.91 1.65 -9.71
C THR A 82 -2.70 1.03 -10.40
N VAL A 83 -1.79 1.87 -10.90
CA VAL A 83 -0.52 1.41 -11.50
C VAL A 83 0.34 0.68 -10.46
N GLY A 84 0.41 1.21 -9.23
CA GLY A 84 1.15 0.61 -8.14
C GLY A 84 0.63 -0.77 -7.74
N ILE A 85 -0.69 -0.96 -7.68
CA ILE A 85 -1.31 -2.27 -7.39
C ILE A 85 -1.00 -3.26 -8.49
N LEU A 86 -1.15 -2.87 -9.76
CA LEU A 86 -0.86 -3.74 -10.90
C LEU A 86 0.60 -4.19 -10.91
N LEU A 87 1.53 -3.24 -10.79
CA LEU A 87 2.96 -3.53 -10.75
C LEU A 87 3.36 -4.33 -9.51
N GLY A 88 2.87 -3.95 -8.33
CA GLY A 88 3.15 -4.64 -7.08
C GLY A 88 2.67 -6.09 -7.10
N THR A 89 1.49 -6.33 -7.66
CA THR A 89 0.94 -7.68 -7.84
C THR A 89 1.79 -8.50 -8.80
N LEU A 90 2.18 -7.93 -9.96
CA LEU A 90 3.05 -8.61 -10.92
C LEU A 90 4.39 -8.98 -10.28
N LEU A 91 5.01 -8.04 -9.56
CA LEU A 91 6.29 -8.24 -8.86
C LEU A 91 6.19 -9.28 -7.75
N ALA A 92 5.08 -9.29 -6.99
CA ALA A 92 4.86 -10.28 -5.93
C ALA A 92 4.73 -11.71 -6.50
N ASN A 93 4.07 -11.87 -7.66
CA ASN A 93 3.91 -13.18 -8.30
C ASN A 93 5.20 -13.66 -9.00
N THR A 94 6.04 -12.74 -9.52
CA THR A 94 7.28 -13.14 -10.23
C THR A 94 8.49 -13.12 -9.31
N ILE A 95 8.90 -11.93 -8.87
CA ILE A 95 10.11 -11.71 -8.08
C ILE A 95 9.96 -12.27 -6.68
N GLY A 96 8.75 -12.16 -6.10
CA GLY A 96 8.47 -12.71 -4.78
C GLY A 96 8.82 -14.20 -4.72
N GLU A 97 8.28 -15.01 -5.63
CA GLU A 97 8.52 -16.46 -5.66
C GLU A 97 9.99 -16.80 -5.85
N VAL A 98 10.67 -16.09 -6.75
CA VAL A 98 12.11 -16.30 -7.01
C VAL A 98 12.95 -15.98 -5.78
N LEU A 99 12.73 -14.83 -5.13
CA LEU A 99 13.51 -14.42 -3.96
C LEU A 99 13.25 -15.33 -2.76
N THR A 100 11.99 -15.61 -2.45
CA THR A 100 11.63 -16.51 -1.34
C THR A 100 12.13 -17.92 -1.61
N GLY A 101 12.00 -18.41 -2.86
CA GLY A 101 12.55 -19.69 -3.29
C GLY A 101 14.07 -19.77 -3.14
N ALA A 102 14.81 -18.72 -3.52
CA ALA A 102 16.26 -18.67 -3.36
C ALA A 102 16.70 -18.70 -1.88
N VAL A 103 16.02 -17.93 -1.02
CA VAL A 103 16.29 -17.95 0.43
C VAL A 103 16.01 -19.33 1.02
N ILE A 104 14.87 -19.94 0.68
CA ILE A 104 14.49 -21.26 1.20
C ILE A 104 15.38 -22.38 0.65
N ALA A 105 15.80 -22.27 -0.62
CA ALA A 105 16.77 -23.18 -1.21
C ALA A 105 18.14 -23.12 -0.51
N SER A 106 18.55 -21.95 -0.01
CA SER A 106 19.77 -21.83 0.80
C SER A 106 19.72 -22.62 2.12
N PHE A 107 18.52 -22.92 2.62
CA PHE A 107 18.30 -23.79 3.78
C PHE A 107 18.14 -25.28 3.42
N GLY A 108 18.31 -25.65 2.14
CA GLY A 108 18.34 -27.05 1.68
C GLY A 108 17.00 -27.60 1.16
N ALA A 109 15.97 -26.76 0.98
CA ALA A 109 14.68 -27.19 0.43
C ALA A 109 14.63 -27.08 -1.11
N ALA A 110 14.09 -28.11 -1.77
CA ALA A 110 14.17 -28.26 -3.23
C ALA A 110 13.24 -27.32 -4.03
N SER A 111 12.13 -26.86 -3.46
CA SER A 111 11.22 -25.92 -4.14
C SER A 111 10.24 -25.29 -3.15
N PHE A 112 10.06 -23.97 -3.24
CA PHE A 112 9.00 -23.23 -2.56
C PHE A 112 8.02 -22.72 -3.61
N LYS A 113 6.72 -22.91 -3.38
CA LYS A 113 5.65 -22.35 -4.23
C LYS A 113 4.75 -21.47 -3.39
N PHE A 114 4.42 -20.29 -3.91
CA PHE A 114 3.45 -19.43 -3.25
C PHE A 114 2.03 -20.00 -3.38
N ILE A 115 1.41 -20.31 -2.24
CA ILE A 115 -0.01 -20.62 -2.18
C ILE A 115 -0.75 -19.29 -2.03
N VAL A 116 -1.16 -18.71 -3.15
CA VAL A 116 -1.91 -17.45 -3.19
C VAL A 116 -3.40 -17.74 -3.08
N ASN A 117 -4.06 -17.25 -2.03
CA ASN A 117 -5.51 -17.26 -1.98
C ASN A 117 -6.05 -16.09 -2.84
N PRO A 118 -6.73 -16.35 -3.97
CA PRO A 118 -7.05 -15.32 -4.94
C PRO A 118 -7.96 -14.22 -4.38
N ILE A 119 -8.89 -14.57 -3.49
CA ILE A 119 -9.86 -13.62 -2.93
C ILE A 119 -9.16 -12.66 -1.96
N TYR A 120 -8.32 -13.17 -1.07
CA TYR A 120 -7.59 -12.31 -0.12
C TYR A 120 -6.52 -11.47 -0.80
N ALA A 121 -5.75 -12.06 -1.72
CA ALA A 121 -4.64 -11.39 -2.38
C ALA A 121 -5.09 -10.32 -3.39
N TYR A 122 -6.11 -10.60 -4.20
CA TYR A 122 -6.49 -9.71 -5.31
C TYR A 122 -7.70 -8.82 -5.02
N VAL A 123 -8.48 -9.11 -3.97
CA VAL A 123 -9.65 -8.29 -3.61
C VAL A 123 -9.44 -7.58 -2.28
N PHE A 124 -9.15 -8.32 -1.21
CA PHE A 124 -9.11 -7.75 0.13
C PHE A 124 -7.92 -6.80 0.33
N SER A 125 -6.71 -7.21 -0.08
CA SER A 125 -5.49 -6.39 0.06
C SER A 125 -5.54 -5.08 -0.75
N PRO A 126 -5.91 -5.08 -2.05
CA PRO A 126 -6.05 -3.85 -2.84
C PRO A 126 -7.14 -2.92 -2.31
N LEU A 127 -8.25 -3.46 -1.83
CA LEU A 127 -9.35 -2.67 -1.26
C LEU A 127 -8.89 -1.94 0.02
N LEU A 128 -8.16 -2.62 0.90
CA LEU A 128 -7.57 -2.02 2.10
C LEU A 128 -6.53 -0.94 1.76
N MET A 129 -5.63 -1.21 0.81
CA MET A 129 -4.67 -0.20 0.33
C MET A 129 -5.38 1.03 -0.24
N THR A 130 -6.44 0.82 -1.02
CA THR A 130 -7.23 1.92 -1.61
C THR A 130 -7.88 2.76 -0.53
N ALA A 131 -8.51 2.15 0.47
CA ALA A 131 -9.09 2.86 1.60
C ALA A 131 -8.02 3.70 2.34
N MET A 132 -6.86 3.12 2.62
CA MET A 132 -5.77 3.83 3.31
C MET A 132 -5.21 5.00 2.51
N VAL A 133 -4.99 4.83 1.20
CA VAL A 133 -4.50 5.90 0.32
C VAL A 133 -5.52 7.02 0.17
N LEU A 134 -6.81 6.70 0.08
CA LEU A 134 -7.87 7.71 0.05
C LEU A 134 -7.91 8.51 1.35
N ILE A 135 -7.84 7.84 2.50
CA ILE A 135 -7.77 8.49 3.81
C ILE A 135 -6.51 9.38 3.89
N ALA A 136 -5.34 8.86 3.53
CA ALA A 136 -4.08 9.60 3.54
C ALA A 136 -4.10 10.80 2.59
N THR A 137 -4.68 10.65 1.40
CA THR A 137 -4.84 11.74 0.42
C THR A 137 -5.81 12.78 0.95
N PHE A 138 -6.91 12.37 1.60
CA PHE A 138 -7.86 13.29 2.20
C PHE A 138 -7.20 14.12 3.31
N PHE A 139 -6.48 13.49 4.25
CA PHE A 139 -5.74 14.19 5.30
C PHE A 139 -4.60 15.05 4.73
N GLY A 140 -3.83 14.54 3.77
CA GLY A 140 -2.74 15.29 3.13
C GLY A 140 -3.21 16.51 2.33
N THR A 141 -4.43 16.46 1.78
CA THR A 141 -5.05 17.59 1.06
C THR A 141 -5.84 18.54 1.97
N MET A 142 -6.14 18.15 3.23
CA MET A 142 -6.77 19.07 4.19
C MET A 142 -5.85 20.25 4.54
N ASP A 143 -4.55 20.01 4.66
CA ASP A 143 -3.56 21.09 4.84
C ASP A 143 -3.49 22.04 3.64
N ALA A 144 -3.72 21.52 2.41
CA ALA A 144 -3.77 22.34 1.20
C ALA A 144 -4.87 23.42 1.25
N GLY A 145 -5.97 23.12 1.95
CA GLY A 145 -7.11 24.03 2.12
C GLY A 145 -6.83 25.17 3.10
N GLN A 146 -5.85 25.03 3.99
CA GLN A 146 -5.47 26.05 4.98
C GLN A 146 -4.39 27.01 4.50
N ILE A 147 -3.88 26.84 3.28
CA ILE A 147 -2.88 27.75 2.69
C ILE A 147 -3.55 29.12 2.45
N LYS A 148 -3.44 30.00 3.45
CA LYS A 148 -3.82 31.41 3.36
C LYS A 148 -2.90 32.12 2.37
N ILE A 149 -3.53 32.78 1.40
CA ILE A 149 -2.86 33.59 0.36
C ILE A 149 -2.04 34.73 1.00
N SER A 150 -2.46 35.22 2.17
CA SER A 150 -1.85 36.37 2.85
C SER A 150 -0.42 36.16 3.36
N GLU A 151 0.04 34.91 3.49
CA GLU A 151 1.34 34.61 4.11
C GLU A 151 2.46 34.37 3.07
N ASN A 152 2.17 34.53 1.77
CA ASN A 152 3.16 34.27 0.69
C ASN A 152 3.28 35.39 -0.34
N ILE A 153 2.80 36.58 0.01
CA ILE A 153 2.98 37.78 -0.80
C ILE A 153 4.20 38.60 -0.32
N ASN A 154 4.95 38.07 0.66
CA ASN A 154 6.14 38.71 1.24
C ASN A 154 7.43 37.88 1.06
N GLU A 155 7.43 36.86 0.20
CA GLU A 155 8.66 36.24 -0.33
C GLU A 155 8.74 36.44 -1.85
#